data_AF-A0A1Y6CSL2-F1
#
_entry.id   AF-A0A1Y6CSL2-F1
#
_cell.length_a   1.000
_cell.length_b   1.000
_cell.length_c   1.000
_cell.angle_alpha   90.00
_cell.angle_beta   90.00
_cell.angle_gamma   90.00
#
_symmetry.space_group_name_H-M   'P 1'
#
loop_
_entity.id
_entity.type
_entity.pdbx_description
1 polymer ?
#
loop_
_entity_poly.entity_id
_entity_poly.type
_entity_poly.pdbx_seq_one_letter_code
_entity_poly.pdbx_strand_id
1 'polypeptide(L)'
;MYTRFIQLITGVLVLLAGKSWAAEMSMSQSTKIETSASVDVVSAYIFRGATLNKGAAVQPGVEMAIGGATIGVWGSQAMDAEETETEQEVDVYASYDIDLSGATLTFGAVEYIYPGEDIDNDREVSIGIGFDTFLSPSIAVNYGIGGAVEETSYTEFGIEEGVFEEGDFSASLGAAVGYLDPEGGTAGFSHTQLIASASFSMISASLNYFLEMDDEVQSFEDAEEFYVSVGTAYAF
;
A
#
# COMPACT_ATOMS: atom_id res chain seq x y z
N MET A 1 -3.60 24.64 6.98
CA MET A 1 -3.93 23.63 5.95
C MET A 1 -2.72 23.31 5.09
N TYR A 2 -2.45 23.97 3.95
CA TYR A 2 -1.40 23.52 3.01
C TYR A 2 0.05 23.51 3.53
N THR A 3 0.37 24.28 4.58
CA THR A 3 1.77 24.47 5.01
C THR A 3 2.42 23.21 5.57
N ARG A 4 1.67 22.32 6.23
CA ARG A 4 2.20 21.09 6.84
C ARG A 4 2.47 19.98 5.82
N PHE A 5 1.52 19.74 4.92
CA PHE A 5 1.69 18.84 3.78
C PHE A 5 2.82 19.29 2.85
N ILE A 6 2.91 20.61 2.56
CA ILE A 6 4.03 21.18 1.81
C ILE A 6 5.35 21.01 2.57
N GLN A 7 5.39 21.15 3.89
CA GLN A 7 6.60 20.95 4.70
C GLN A 7 7.05 19.48 4.72
N LEU A 8 6.13 18.52 4.76
CA LEU A 8 6.45 17.08 4.72
C LEU A 8 6.98 16.67 3.33
N ILE A 9 6.32 17.11 2.25
CA ILE A 9 6.81 16.97 0.88
C ILE A 9 8.18 17.64 0.74
N THR A 10 8.36 18.84 1.31
CA THR A 10 9.66 19.54 1.29
C THR A 10 10.71 18.75 2.06
N GLY A 11 10.37 18.06 3.15
CA GLY A 11 11.28 17.17 3.88
C GLY A 11 11.76 15.98 3.05
N VAL A 12 10.84 15.30 2.36
CA VAL A 12 11.14 14.21 1.41
C VAL A 12 12.01 14.74 0.26
N LEU A 13 11.69 15.92 -0.29
CA LEU A 13 12.47 16.57 -1.34
C LEU A 13 13.85 17.06 -0.85
N VAL A 14 14.03 17.39 0.44
CA VAL A 14 15.31 17.82 1.02
C VAL A 14 16.25 16.64 1.23
N LEU A 15 15.75 15.42 1.49
CA LEU A 15 16.57 14.19 1.50
C LEU A 15 17.18 13.90 0.11
N LEU A 16 16.54 14.34 -0.98
CA LEU A 16 17.05 14.23 -2.35
C LEU A 16 18.16 15.24 -2.69
N ALA A 17 18.36 16.30 -1.89
CA ALA A 17 19.29 17.39 -2.23
C ALA A 17 20.79 17.07 -1.98
N GLY A 18 21.10 15.92 -1.38
CA GLY A 18 22.48 15.54 -0.99
C GLY A 18 23.34 14.91 -2.09
N LYS A 19 22.78 14.55 -3.24
CA LYS A 19 23.52 14.00 -4.38
C LYS A 19 22.98 14.60 -5.67
N SER A 20 23.87 15.07 -6.55
CA SER A 20 23.49 15.55 -7.88
C SER A 20 23.07 14.36 -8.73
N TRP A 21 21.79 13.99 -8.68
CA TRP A 21 21.18 13.06 -9.62
C TRP A 21 20.93 13.84 -10.91
N ALA A 22 21.87 13.77 -11.84
CA ALA A 22 21.55 14.07 -13.23
C ALA A 22 20.69 12.90 -13.73
N ALA A 23 19.37 13.02 -13.63
CA ALA A 23 18.46 12.08 -14.24
C ALA A 23 18.56 12.23 -15.77
N GLU A 24 19.31 11.35 -16.42
CA GLU A 24 19.17 11.17 -17.86
C GLU A 24 17.81 10.50 -18.10
N MET A 25 16.81 11.28 -18.50
CA MET A 25 15.55 10.73 -19.00
C MET A 25 15.84 10.00 -20.32
N SER A 26 16.15 8.71 -20.22
CA SER A 26 16.26 7.82 -21.38
C SER A 26 14.86 7.51 -21.91
N MET A 27 14.39 8.31 -22.85
CA MET A 27 13.18 8.01 -23.64
C MET A 27 13.53 7.00 -24.73
N SER A 28 13.68 5.72 -24.36
CA SER A 28 13.59 4.62 -25.33
C SER A 28 13.47 3.25 -24.63
N GLN A 29 12.23 2.84 -24.36
CA GLN A 29 11.86 1.43 -24.38
C GLN A 29 10.57 1.29 -25.19
N SER A 30 10.50 0.27 -26.04
CA SER A 30 9.24 -0.17 -26.64
C SER A 30 8.22 -0.32 -25.52
N THR A 31 7.20 0.53 -25.49
CA THR A 31 6.25 0.57 -24.38
C THR A 31 5.35 -0.66 -24.46
N LYS A 32 5.77 -1.72 -23.76
CA LYS A 32 5.00 -2.94 -23.62
C LYS A 32 3.78 -2.64 -22.74
N ILE A 33 2.62 -3.11 -23.17
CA ILE A 33 1.44 -3.15 -22.33
C ILE A 33 1.51 -4.48 -21.58
N GLU A 34 1.39 -4.41 -20.26
CA GLU A 34 1.32 -5.57 -19.39
C GLU A 34 -0.04 -5.58 -18.71
N THR A 35 -0.75 -6.70 -18.78
CA THR A 35 -2.02 -6.87 -18.07
C THR A 35 -1.91 -8.04 -17.11
N SER A 36 -2.49 -7.89 -15.93
CA SER A 36 -2.51 -8.92 -14.89
C SER A 36 -3.89 -9.06 -14.29
N ALA A 37 -4.18 -10.24 -13.77
CA ALA A 37 -5.31 -10.48 -12.89
C ALA A 37 -4.86 -11.31 -11.69
N SER A 38 -5.41 -11.00 -10.52
CA SER A 38 -5.13 -11.70 -9.27
C SER A 38 -6.40 -12.03 -8.51
N VAL A 39 -6.28 -13.00 -7.61
CA VAL A 39 -7.26 -13.24 -6.55
C VAL A 39 -6.53 -13.72 -5.31
N ASP A 40 -6.80 -13.05 -4.20
CA ASP A 40 -6.32 -13.41 -2.87
C ASP A 40 -7.48 -13.90 -2.00
N VAL A 41 -7.19 -14.83 -1.11
CA VAL A 41 -8.05 -15.18 0.02
C VAL A 41 -7.29 -14.83 1.28
N VAL A 42 -7.95 -14.06 2.13
CA VAL A 42 -7.33 -13.47 3.32
C VAL A 42 -8.11 -13.87 4.56
N SER A 43 -7.45 -13.90 5.72
CA SER A 43 -8.08 -14.31 6.98
C SER A 43 -8.90 -13.20 7.66
N ALA A 44 -8.63 -11.95 7.32
CA ALA A 44 -9.27 -10.71 7.77
C ALA A 44 -9.08 -9.65 6.68
N TYR A 45 -9.75 -8.52 6.70
CA TYR A 45 -9.38 -7.35 5.90
C TYR A 45 -8.80 -6.26 6.82
N ILE A 46 -7.52 -5.94 6.64
CA ILE A 46 -6.79 -4.93 7.43
C ILE A 46 -6.43 -3.74 6.54
N PHE A 47 -6.77 -2.52 6.98
CA PHE A 47 -6.37 -1.28 6.34
C PHE A 47 -5.51 -0.44 7.29
N ARG A 48 -4.21 -0.31 6.96
CA ARG A 48 -3.22 0.45 7.75
C ARG A 48 -3.24 0.06 9.23
N GLY A 49 -3.32 -1.25 9.47
CA GLY A 49 -3.39 -1.89 10.77
C GLY A 49 -4.76 -1.92 11.45
N ALA A 50 -5.75 -1.13 11.00
CA ALA A 50 -7.12 -1.28 11.50
C ALA A 50 -7.84 -2.43 10.80
N THR A 51 -8.47 -3.30 11.58
CA THR A 51 -9.31 -4.40 11.10
C THR A 51 -10.64 -3.83 10.58
N LEU A 52 -10.89 -3.96 9.28
CA LEU A 52 -12.15 -3.57 8.64
C LEU A 52 -13.15 -4.73 8.57
N ASN A 53 -12.64 -5.96 8.51
CA ASN A 53 -13.43 -7.19 8.58
C ASN A 53 -12.60 -8.30 9.25
N LYS A 54 -13.16 -9.02 10.23
CA LYS A 54 -12.46 -10.11 10.93
C LYS A 54 -12.62 -11.47 10.26
N GLY A 55 -13.54 -11.58 9.31
CA GLY A 55 -13.83 -12.76 8.55
C GLY A 55 -12.87 -12.96 7.38
N ALA A 56 -12.91 -14.15 6.80
CA ALA A 56 -12.19 -14.38 5.57
C ALA A 56 -12.78 -13.51 4.45
N ALA A 57 -11.93 -12.94 3.59
CA ALA A 57 -12.37 -12.17 2.44
C ALA A 57 -11.72 -12.69 1.15
N VAL A 58 -12.39 -12.45 0.02
CA VAL A 58 -11.87 -12.70 -1.33
C VAL A 58 -11.56 -11.37 -1.97
N GLN A 59 -10.34 -11.23 -2.49
CA GLN A 59 -9.81 -9.97 -2.97
C GLN A 59 -9.30 -10.09 -4.41
N PRO A 60 -10.16 -9.87 -5.43
CA PRO A 60 -9.75 -9.89 -6.81
C PRO A 60 -9.08 -8.57 -7.24
N GLY A 61 -8.15 -8.66 -8.19
CA GLY A 61 -7.50 -7.50 -8.80
C GLY A 61 -7.33 -7.65 -10.30
N VAL A 62 -7.37 -6.53 -11.04
CA VAL A 62 -6.96 -6.46 -12.45
C VAL A 62 -6.17 -5.18 -12.66
N GLU A 63 -5.01 -5.29 -13.31
CA GLU A 63 -4.16 -4.14 -13.61
C GLU A 63 -3.75 -4.09 -15.08
N MET A 64 -3.44 -2.87 -15.54
CA MET A 64 -2.77 -2.60 -16.79
C MET A 64 -1.62 -1.62 -16.55
N ALA A 65 -0.41 -1.98 -17.01
CA ALA A 65 0.78 -1.15 -16.94
C ALA A 65 1.35 -0.82 -18.32
N ILE A 66 1.80 0.42 -18.51
CA ILE A 66 2.42 0.93 -19.74
C ILE A 66 3.38 2.09 -19.47
N GLY A 67 4.69 1.88 -19.67
CA GLY A 67 5.69 2.96 -19.67
C GLY A 67 5.77 3.77 -18.37
N GLY A 68 5.64 3.09 -17.24
CA GLY A 68 5.61 3.67 -15.89
C GLY A 68 4.21 3.98 -15.37
N ALA A 69 3.20 4.07 -16.24
CA ALA A 69 1.81 4.26 -15.80
C ALA A 69 1.15 2.93 -15.47
N THR A 70 0.44 2.86 -14.34
CA THR A 70 -0.43 1.73 -13.97
C THR A 70 -1.83 2.23 -13.71
N ILE A 71 -2.84 1.48 -14.14
CA ILE A 71 -4.24 1.63 -13.73
C ILE A 71 -4.76 0.28 -13.29
N GLY A 72 -5.51 0.24 -12.20
CA GLY A 72 -6.04 -0.99 -11.67
C GLY A 72 -7.39 -0.82 -11.01
N VAL A 73 -8.06 -1.95 -10.87
CA VAL A 73 -9.23 -2.11 -10.03
C VAL A 73 -8.97 -3.27 -9.08
N TRP A 74 -9.19 -3.03 -7.81
CA TRP A 74 -9.14 -4.04 -6.76
C TRP A 74 -10.49 -4.09 -6.06
N GLY A 75 -10.82 -5.22 -5.44
CA GLY A 75 -11.97 -5.27 -4.55
C GLY A 75 -11.74 -6.18 -3.38
N SER A 76 -12.57 -6.00 -2.36
CA SER A 76 -12.66 -6.88 -1.18
C SER A 76 -14.11 -7.29 -1.01
N GLN A 77 -14.34 -8.59 -0.83
CA GLN A 77 -15.63 -9.13 -0.45
C GLN A 77 -15.44 -10.04 0.75
N ALA A 78 -16.00 -9.63 1.89
CA ALA A 78 -16.09 -10.50 3.05
C ALA A 78 -16.95 -11.72 2.75
N MET A 79 -16.49 -12.91 3.18
CA MET A 79 -17.24 -14.16 3.06
C MET A 79 -18.31 -14.31 4.14
N ASP A 80 -18.09 -13.66 5.28
CA ASP A 80 -19.00 -13.57 6.42
C ASP A 80 -18.73 -12.21 7.07
N ALA A 81 -19.66 -11.27 6.92
CA ALA A 81 -19.54 -9.92 7.46
C ALA A 81 -20.62 -9.70 8.51
N GLU A 82 -20.22 -9.16 9.65
CA GLU A 82 -21.14 -8.61 10.65
C GLU A 82 -21.61 -7.21 10.22
N GLU A 83 -22.75 -6.73 10.74
CA GLU A 83 -23.35 -5.43 10.34
C GLU A 83 -22.42 -4.22 10.57
N THR A 84 -21.38 -4.34 11.39
CA THR A 84 -20.43 -3.25 11.69
C THR A 84 -19.14 -3.33 10.88
N GLU A 85 -18.97 -4.34 10.04
CA GLU A 85 -17.76 -4.57 9.25
C GLU A 85 -17.94 -4.10 7.81
N THR A 86 -16.83 -3.79 7.13
CA THR A 86 -16.86 -3.52 5.70
C THR A 86 -17.17 -4.81 4.94
N GLU A 87 -18.37 -4.92 4.38
CA GLU A 87 -18.77 -6.10 3.60
C GLU A 87 -18.08 -6.11 2.23
N GLN A 88 -18.08 -4.96 1.55
CA GLN A 88 -17.61 -4.81 0.18
C GLN A 88 -16.85 -3.50 0.00
N GLU A 89 -15.75 -3.59 -0.73
CA GLU A 89 -14.96 -2.43 -1.16
C GLU A 89 -14.49 -2.63 -2.60
N VAL A 90 -14.46 -1.55 -3.37
CA VAL A 90 -13.91 -1.50 -4.72
C VAL A 90 -13.02 -0.29 -4.84
N ASP A 91 -11.76 -0.53 -5.17
CA ASP A 91 -10.76 0.50 -5.33
C ASP A 91 -10.47 0.69 -6.81
N VAL A 92 -10.50 1.94 -7.25
CA VAL A 92 -10.03 2.33 -8.58
C VAL A 92 -8.82 3.22 -8.39
N TYR A 93 -7.67 2.78 -8.90
CA TYR A 93 -6.41 3.48 -8.69
C TYR A 93 -5.61 3.64 -9.98
N ALA A 94 -4.74 4.64 -9.97
CA ALA A 94 -3.72 4.84 -10.97
C ALA A 94 -2.42 5.32 -10.32
N SER A 95 -1.29 4.94 -10.90
CA SER A 95 0.02 5.40 -10.49
C SER A 95 0.94 5.70 -11.68
N TYR A 96 2.01 6.44 -11.40
CA TYR A 96 3.08 6.69 -12.35
C TYR A 96 4.44 6.61 -11.67
N ASP A 97 5.28 5.71 -12.15
CA ASP A 97 6.63 5.48 -11.68
C ASP A 97 7.66 6.23 -12.53
N ILE A 98 8.59 6.88 -11.84
CA ILE A 98 9.77 7.52 -12.40
C ILE A 98 11.00 6.76 -11.89
N ASP A 99 11.68 6.07 -12.80
CA ASP A 99 12.94 5.41 -12.50
C ASP A 99 14.06 6.44 -12.29
N LEU A 100 14.60 6.45 -11.07
CA LEU A 100 15.71 7.30 -10.62
C LEU A 100 16.93 6.43 -10.33
N SER A 101 17.40 5.65 -11.31
CA SER A 101 18.69 4.90 -11.30
C SER A 101 19.12 4.37 -9.91
N GLY A 102 18.40 3.41 -9.35
CA GLY A 102 18.63 2.90 -7.98
C GLY A 102 17.62 3.43 -6.95
N ALA A 103 16.62 4.17 -7.40
CA ALA A 103 15.39 4.45 -6.69
C ALA A 103 14.23 4.57 -7.69
N THR A 104 13.00 4.45 -7.20
CA THR A 104 11.79 4.68 -7.98
C THR A 104 10.93 5.67 -7.22
N LEU A 105 10.53 6.75 -7.90
CA LEU A 105 9.60 7.76 -7.37
C LEU A 105 8.21 7.49 -7.96
N THR A 106 7.25 7.24 -7.09
CA THR A 106 5.87 6.87 -7.46
C THR A 106 4.93 8.00 -7.10
N PHE A 107 4.02 8.34 -8.01
CA PHE A 107 2.85 9.18 -7.74
C PHE A 107 1.59 8.34 -7.93
N GLY A 108 0.64 8.43 -7.01
CA GLY A 108 -0.59 7.64 -7.07
C GLY A 108 -1.85 8.45 -6.77
N ALA A 109 -2.98 7.89 -7.17
CA ALA A 109 -4.30 8.30 -6.74
C ALA A 109 -5.20 7.08 -6.65
N VAL A 110 -6.11 7.07 -5.68
CA VAL A 110 -7.08 6.00 -5.45
C VAL A 110 -8.42 6.59 -5.02
N GLU A 111 -9.50 5.98 -5.48
CA GLU A 111 -10.85 6.16 -4.97
C GLU A 111 -11.36 4.83 -4.42
N TYR A 112 -11.71 4.81 -3.13
CA TYR A 112 -12.30 3.67 -2.44
C TYR A 112 -13.81 3.83 -2.48
N ILE A 113 -14.49 2.81 -2.99
CA ILE A 113 -15.93 2.78 -3.19
C ILE A 113 -16.48 1.68 -2.29
N TYR A 114 -17.58 1.96 -1.58
CA TYR A 114 -18.21 1.02 -0.65
C TYR A 114 -19.61 0.62 -1.16
N PRO A 115 -19.74 -0.37 -2.06
CA PRO A 115 -21.02 -0.74 -2.64
C PRO A 115 -22.02 -1.21 -1.58
N GLY A 116 -23.21 -0.62 -1.60
CA GLY A 116 -24.29 -0.96 -0.66
C GLY A 116 -24.38 -0.05 0.56
N GLU A 117 -23.33 0.73 0.82
CA GLU A 117 -23.31 1.74 1.87
C GLU A 117 -23.80 3.10 1.36
N ASP A 118 -24.45 3.89 2.24
CA ASP A 118 -24.86 5.27 1.95
C ASP A 118 -23.84 6.26 2.54
N ILE A 119 -22.58 6.09 2.16
CA ILE A 119 -21.43 6.91 2.57
C ILE A 119 -20.70 7.48 1.36
N ASP A 120 -19.99 8.58 1.56
CA ASP A 120 -19.14 9.16 0.52
C ASP A 120 -17.92 8.27 0.25
N ASN A 121 -17.52 8.18 -1.02
CA ASN A 121 -16.27 7.52 -1.40
C ASN A 121 -15.06 8.24 -0.80
N ASP A 122 -14.10 7.46 -0.33
CA ASP A 122 -12.80 7.97 0.09
C ASP A 122 -11.91 8.20 -1.12
N ARG A 123 -11.08 9.25 -1.07
CA ARG A 123 -10.13 9.57 -2.14
C ARG A 123 -8.81 9.99 -1.58
N GLU A 124 -7.73 9.46 -2.13
CA GLU A 124 -6.37 9.81 -1.73
C GLU A 124 -5.48 10.09 -2.93
N VAL A 125 -4.47 10.92 -2.70
CA VAL A 125 -3.30 11.05 -3.58
C VAL A 125 -2.07 10.62 -2.80
N SER A 126 -1.11 10.02 -3.49
CA SER A 126 0.09 9.49 -2.87
C SER A 126 1.36 9.89 -3.59
N ILE A 127 2.43 9.95 -2.81
CA ILE A 127 3.81 10.04 -3.30
C ILE A 127 4.66 9.07 -2.50
N GLY A 128 5.49 8.29 -3.19
CA GLY A 128 6.39 7.35 -2.55
C GLY A 128 7.75 7.32 -3.21
N ILE A 129 8.77 6.92 -2.46
CA ILE A 129 10.08 6.59 -3.01
C ILE A 129 10.60 5.30 -2.38
N GLY A 130 11.02 4.37 -3.23
CA GLY A 130 11.71 3.13 -2.84
C GLY A 130 13.14 3.15 -3.38
N PHE A 131 14.07 2.56 -2.63
CA PHE A 131 15.48 2.47 -3.04
C PHE A 131 15.87 1.02 -3.35
N ASP A 132 16.54 0.81 -4.48
CA ASP A 132 17.11 -0.49 -4.86
C ASP A 132 18.51 -0.64 -4.23
N THR A 133 18.52 -1.03 -2.96
CA THR A 133 19.71 -1.24 -2.13
C THR A 133 19.40 -2.27 -1.06
N PHE A 134 20.38 -2.65 -0.24
CA PHE A 134 20.18 -3.54 0.90
C PHE A 134 18.96 -3.12 1.75
N LEU A 135 18.05 -4.06 2.01
CA LEU A 135 16.76 -3.90 2.69
C LEU A 135 15.70 -3.07 1.96
N SER A 136 15.93 -2.69 0.71
CA SER A 136 14.97 -1.97 -0.15
C SER A 136 14.13 -0.91 0.57
N PRO A 137 14.74 0.06 1.29
CA PRO A 137 13.99 0.97 2.14
C PRO A 137 13.04 1.83 1.31
N SER A 138 11.89 2.13 1.88
CA SER A 138 10.84 2.92 1.23
C SER A 138 10.18 3.92 2.19
N ILE A 139 9.62 4.97 1.60
CA ILE A 139 8.68 5.87 2.28
C ILE A 139 7.53 6.16 1.33
N ALA A 140 6.29 6.06 1.82
CA ALA A 140 5.09 6.45 1.10
C ALA A 140 4.27 7.42 1.94
N VAL A 141 3.71 8.45 1.32
CA VAL A 141 2.80 9.41 1.94
C VAL A 141 1.50 9.41 1.15
N ASN A 142 0.39 9.16 1.83
CA ASN A 142 -0.96 9.21 1.32
C ASN A 142 -1.68 10.39 1.98
N TYR A 143 -2.43 11.16 1.21
CA TYR A 143 -3.19 12.29 1.70
C TYR A 143 -4.63 12.23 1.19
N GLY A 144 -5.57 12.22 2.12
CA GLY A 144 -6.99 12.18 1.82
C GLY A 144 -7.54 13.51 1.34
N ILE A 145 -8.32 13.44 0.28
CA ILE A 145 -8.91 14.58 -0.44
C ILE A 145 -10.43 14.43 -0.62
N GLY A 146 -11.04 13.46 0.04
CA GLY A 146 -12.48 13.25 0.05
C GLY A 146 -12.88 12.06 0.91
N GLY A 147 -14.13 12.04 1.35
CA GLY A 147 -14.68 11.00 2.21
C GLY A 147 -14.24 11.14 3.67
N ALA A 148 -14.28 10.04 4.41
CA ALA A 148 -13.83 9.92 5.78
C ALA A 148 -12.32 10.12 5.96
N VAL A 149 -11.51 9.88 4.92
CA VAL A 149 -10.05 10.12 4.96
C VAL A 149 -9.65 11.57 4.67
N GLU A 150 -10.60 12.46 4.31
CA GLU A 150 -10.31 13.85 3.96
C GLU A 150 -9.45 14.56 5.03
N GLU A 151 -8.44 15.29 4.56
CA GLU A 151 -7.47 16.00 5.41
C GLU A 151 -6.65 15.12 6.37
N THR A 152 -6.65 13.80 6.17
CA THR A 152 -5.76 12.86 6.88
C THR A 152 -4.53 12.57 6.04
N SER A 153 -3.35 12.59 6.68
CA SER A 153 -2.13 12.05 6.07
C SER A 153 -1.72 10.75 6.75
N TYR A 154 -1.32 9.78 5.93
CA TYR A 154 -0.72 8.53 6.37
C TYR A 154 0.66 8.40 5.73
N THR A 155 1.68 8.22 6.56
CA THR A 155 3.05 7.98 6.11
C THR A 155 3.51 6.59 6.54
N GLU A 156 4.03 5.81 5.61
CA GLU A 156 4.59 4.49 5.88
C GLU A 156 6.09 4.48 5.59
N PHE A 157 6.85 3.89 6.50
CA PHE A 157 8.27 3.63 6.31
C PHE A 157 8.48 2.12 6.23
N GLY A 158 9.01 1.63 5.12
CA GLY A 158 9.16 0.20 4.85
C GLY A 158 10.61 -0.23 4.65
N ILE A 159 10.86 -1.50 4.92
CA ILE A 159 12.05 -2.25 4.48
C ILE A 159 11.61 -3.66 4.04
N GLU A 160 12.28 -4.21 3.04
CA GLU A 160 12.07 -5.58 2.55
C GLU A 160 13.39 -6.18 2.05
N GLU A 161 13.63 -7.46 2.33
CA GLU A 161 14.77 -8.21 1.80
C GLU A 161 14.31 -9.60 1.31
N GLY A 162 14.69 -9.94 0.07
CA GLY A 162 14.60 -11.30 -0.43
C GLY A 162 15.58 -12.21 0.32
N VAL A 163 15.06 -13.21 1.04
CA VAL A 163 15.88 -14.11 1.88
C VAL A 163 16.20 -15.42 1.19
N PHE A 164 15.47 -15.77 0.13
CA PHE A 164 15.69 -16.97 -0.65
C PHE A 164 15.12 -16.81 -2.07
N GLU A 165 15.85 -17.33 -3.06
CA GLU A 165 15.38 -17.44 -4.43
C GLU A 165 16.05 -18.66 -5.10
N GLU A 166 15.25 -19.62 -5.56
CA GLU A 166 15.73 -20.78 -6.32
C GLU A 166 14.66 -21.25 -7.32
N GLY A 167 14.95 -21.11 -8.62
CA GLY A 167 14.00 -21.46 -9.66
C GLY A 167 12.76 -20.57 -9.59
N ASP A 168 11.57 -21.19 -9.55
CA ASP A 168 10.30 -20.47 -9.45
C ASP A 168 9.89 -20.15 -8.00
N PHE A 169 10.73 -20.50 -7.02
CA PHE A 169 10.44 -20.25 -5.60
C PHE A 169 11.22 -19.03 -5.10
N SER A 170 10.53 -18.13 -4.40
CA SER A 170 11.13 -17.00 -3.70
C SER A 170 10.53 -16.82 -2.31
N ALA A 171 11.27 -16.18 -1.41
CA ALA A 171 10.77 -15.76 -0.10
C ALA A 171 11.39 -14.43 0.32
N SER A 172 10.60 -13.59 0.99
CA SER A 172 11.04 -12.29 1.52
C SER A 172 10.63 -12.09 2.97
N LEU A 173 11.36 -11.21 3.65
CA LEU A 173 10.98 -10.66 4.95
C LEU A 173 10.88 -9.14 4.83
N GLY A 174 9.86 -8.56 5.45
CA GLY A 174 9.64 -7.12 5.47
C GLY A 174 9.22 -6.61 6.84
N ALA A 175 9.39 -5.30 7.03
CA ALA A 175 8.86 -4.59 8.17
C ALA A 175 8.44 -3.17 7.77
N ALA A 176 7.37 -2.68 8.38
CA ALA A 176 6.89 -1.32 8.17
C ALA A 176 6.44 -0.66 9.46
N VAL A 177 6.45 0.67 9.48
CA VAL A 177 5.87 1.49 10.56
C VAL A 177 4.98 2.55 9.94
N GLY A 178 3.74 2.63 10.41
CA GLY A 178 2.75 3.62 10.00
C GLY A 178 2.73 4.84 10.93
N TYR A 179 2.62 6.04 10.35
CA TYR A 179 2.41 7.30 11.04
C TYR A 179 1.15 7.98 10.50
N LEU A 180 0.21 8.29 11.37
CA LEU A 180 -1.07 8.92 11.04
C LEU A 180 -1.08 10.37 11.56
N ASP A 181 -1.56 11.31 10.76
CA ASP A 181 -1.82 12.71 11.15
C ASP A 181 -3.17 13.13 10.56
N PRO A 182 -4.27 12.82 11.27
CA PRO A 182 -5.62 13.20 10.87
C PRO A 182 -5.95 14.64 11.26
N GLU A 183 -6.85 15.30 10.51
CA GLU A 183 -7.33 16.61 10.91
C GLU A 183 -8.13 16.53 12.22
N GLY A 184 -7.69 17.26 13.25
CA GLY A 184 -8.40 17.35 14.52
C GLY A 184 -8.27 16.13 15.45
N GLY A 185 -7.48 15.12 15.06
CA GLY A 185 -7.15 13.97 15.89
C GLY A 185 -5.72 13.98 16.44
N THR A 186 -5.32 12.85 17.02
CA THR A 186 -3.95 12.64 17.54
C THR A 186 -3.05 12.18 16.41
N ALA A 187 -1.94 12.88 16.20
CA ALA A 187 -0.93 12.47 15.22
C ALA A 187 0.17 11.65 15.91
N GLY A 188 0.58 10.55 15.31
CA GLY A 188 1.61 9.68 15.88
C GLY A 188 1.85 8.40 15.08
N PHE A 189 2.74 7.56 15.59
CA PHE A 189 2.95 6.22 15.04
C PHE A 189 1.78 5.33 15.45
N SER A 190 1.05 4.77 14.49
CA SER A 190 -0.12 3.94 14.78
C SER A 190 0.24 2.47 14.96
N HIS A 191 1.15 1.94 14.15
CA HIS A 191 1.48 0.52 14.19
C HIS A 191 2.84 0.17 13.61
N THR A 192 3.30 -1.03 13.97
CA THR A 192 4.37 -1.75 13.29
C THR A 192 3.80 -2.99 12.61
N GLN A 193 4.25 -3.28 11.40
CA GLN A 193 3.94 -4.50 10.65
C GLN A 193 5.21 -5.32 10.42
N LEU A 194 5.13 -6.63 10.59
CA LEU A 194 6.15 -7.59 10.15
C LEU A 194 5.55 -8.51 9.09
N ILE A 195 6.30 -8.77 8.02
CA ILE A 195 5.83 -9.52 6.86
C ILE A 195 6.80 -10.65 6.58
N ALA A 196 6.26 -11.85 6.39
CA ALA A 196 6.99 -12.96 5.79
C ALA A 196 6.19 -13.46 4.59
N SER A 197 6.81 -13.47 3.42
CA SER A 197 6.15 -13.89 2.17
C SER A 197 6.91 -15.02 1.50
N ALA A 198 6.19 -15.86 0.77
CA ALA A 198 6.78 -16.84 -0.14
C ALA A 198 5.93 -16.95 -1.39
N SER A 199 6.58 -17.24 -2.52
CA SER A 199 5.91 -17.49 -3.79
C SER A 199 6.48 -18.73 -4.48
N PHE A 200 5.62 -19.40 -5.24
CA PHE A 200 6.01 -20.47 -6.15
C PHE A 200 5.22 -20.31 -7.45
N SER A 201 5.93 -19.95 -8.53
CA SER A 201 5.30 -19.66 -9.82
C SER A 201 4.21 -18.58 -9.65
N MET A 202 2.95 -18.89 -9.99
CA MET A 202 1.83 -17.96 -9.89
C MET A 202 1.16 -17.89 -8.52
N ILE A 203 1.60 -18.68 -7.53
CA ILE A 203 0.97 -18.78 -6.21
C ILE A 203 1.82 -18.05 -5.19
N SER A 204 1.19 -17.23 -4.35
CA SER A 204 1.83 -16.52 -3.24
C SER A 204 1.12 -16.83 -1.92
N ALA A 205 1.86 -16.73 -0.82
CA ALA A 205 1.32 -16.71 0.52
C ALA A 205 2.10 -15.71 1.37
N SER A 206 1.41 -15.04 2.29
CA SER A 206 2.04 -14.15 3.25
C SER A 206 1.48 -14.31 4.65
N LEU A 207 2.34 -14.12 5.64
CA LEU A 207 1.99 -13.95 7.04
C LEU A 207 2.36 -12.52 7.44
N ASN A 208 1.40 -11.80 7.97
CA ASN A 208 1.55 -10.43 8.43
C ASN A 208 1.22 -10.39 9.92
N TYR A 209 2.03 -9.68 10.68
CA TYR A 209 1.81 -9.44 12.10
C TYR A 209 1.77 -7.94 12.34
N PHE A 210 0.64 -7.45 12.84
CA PHE A 210 0.43 -6.06 13.19
C PHE A 210 0.53 -5.90 14.71
N LEU A 211 1.19 -4.84 15.14
CA LEU A 211 1.29 -4.42 16.53
C LEU A 211 0.87 -2.96 16.65
N GLU A 212 -0.18 -2.72 17.43
CA GLU A 212 -0.61 -1.39 17.82
C GLU A 212 0.50 -0.69 18.61
N MET A 213 0.79 0.57 18.27
CA MET A 213 1.79 1.38 18.96
C MET A 213 1.17 2.41 19.91
N ASP A 214 0.04 2.98 19.53
CA ASP A 214 -0.63 4.06 20.27
C ASP A 214 -2.14 4.07 19.98
N ASP A 215 -2.93 3.67 20.97
CA ASP A 215 -4.40 3.59 20.90
C ASP A 215 -5.07 4.97 20.83
N GLU A 216 -4.37 6.04 21.26
CA GLU A 216 -4.85 7.42 21.08
C GLU A 216 -4.71 7.90 19.63
N VAL A 217 -3.81 7.30 18.85
CA VAL A 217 -3.60 7.60 17.42
C VAL A 217 -4.55 6.77 16.56
N GLN A 218 -4.58 5.46 16.78
CA GLN A 218 -5.45 4.53 16.07
C GLN A 218 -5.66 3.29 16.95
N SER A 219 -6.89 3.09 17.40
CA SER A 219 -7.24 1.93 18.21
C SER A 219 -7.52 0.73 17.32
N PHE A 220 -6.89 -0.38 17.66
CA PHE A 220 -7.10 -1.69 17.04
C PHE A 220 -8.09 -2.46 17.92
N GLU A 221 -8.84 -3.38 17.32
CA GLU A 221 -9.72 -4.23 18.12
C GLU A 221 -8.91 -5.17 19.02
N ASP A 222 -7.81 -5.69 18.48
CA ASP A 222 -6.80 -6.46 19.19
C ASP A 222 -5.44 -5.75 19.04
N ALA A 223 -4.74 -5.52 20.16
CA ALA A 223 -3.45 -4.79 20.15
C ALA A 223 -2.35 -5.49 19.32
N GLU A 224 -2.52 -6.79 19.07
CA GLU A 224 -1.71 -7.56 18.15
C GLU A 224 -2.59 -8.48 17.29
N GLU A 225 -2.29 -8.59 16.00
CA GLU A 225 -3.09 -9.39 15.08
C GLU A 225 -2.22 -10.12 14.05
N PHE A 226 -2.55 -11.38 13.77
CA PHE A 226 -2.00 -12.15 12.66
C PHE A 226 -2.97 -12.17 11.49
N TYR A 227 -2.47 -11.79 10.33
CA TYR A 227 -3.19 -11.84 9.07
C TYR A 227 -2.46 -12.77 8.11
N VAL A 228 -3.20 -13.67 7.47
CA VAL A 228 -2.69 -14.61 6.47
C VAL A 228 -3.36 -14.32 5.14
N SER A 229 -2.56 -14.23 4.08
CA SER A 229 -3.06 -14.23 2.71
C SER A 229 -2.50 -15.40 1.92
N VAL A 230 -3.32 -15.94 1.02
CA VAL A 230 -2.90 -16.86 -0.04
C VAL A 230 -3.59 -16.44 -1.32
N GLY A 231 -2.83 -16.33 -2.40
CA GLY A 231 -3.40 -15.90 -3.65
C GLY A 231 -2.68 -16.40 -4.87
N THR A 232 -3.19 -15.97 -6.02
CA THR A 232 -2.57 -16.23 -7.29
C THR A 232 -2.68 -15.04 -8.23
N ALA A 233 -1.64 -14.83 -9.04
CA ALA A 233 -1.60 -13.78 -10.04
C ALA A 233 -1.17 -14.33 -11.40
N TYR A 234 -1.80 -13.85 -12.47
CA TYR A 234 -1.49 -14.26 -13.83
C TYR A 234 -1.36 -13.04 -14.75
N ALA A 235 -0.24 -12.95 -15.46
CA ALA A 235 0.00 -11.93 -16.47
C ALA A 235 -0.34 -12.46 -17.88
N PHE A 236 -1.01 -11.64 -18.69
CA PHE A 236 -1.47 -11.99 -20.05
C PHE A 236 -1.35 -10.83 -21.05
#